data_AF-A0A934JYZ5-F1
#
_entry.id   AF-A0A934JYZ5-F1
#
_cell.length_a   1.000
_cell.length_b   1.000
_cell.length_c   1.000
_cell.angle_alpha   90.00
_cell.angle_beta   90.00
_cell.angle_gamma   90.00
#
_symmetry.space_group_name_H-M   'P 1'
#
loop_
_entity.id
_entity.type
_entity.pdbx_description
1 polymer ?
#
loop_
_entity_poly.entity_id
_entity_poly.type
_entity_poly.pdbx_seq_one_letter_code
_entity_poly.pdbx_strand_id
1 'polypeptide(L)'
;MSIERARPTNPVAVLVVISLGLFMTLLDLTIVNIAIPNIVDGIHASLDQVLWVLNAYSLLYAVLLITSGRLGDIFGPRNLFVAGIVVFTLASIASGLAQDPTQLILARAVQGFGAALLAPQGLPILLSLFPPERRATTFAVFGILAGVAVVAGPTVGGFIVTHFGWRWIFYVNVPLGIATLVAALLIVPDLRPGRKHRLDVLGVLLATAGLFGVVFGLIEGQRYDWGTVRGFVTIPEIIGAGVALLVIFLVIQARRQDREPLLNFAIFKDRNFTLMTVVLMAMGFAIVGLYLPLTIFYQSVLGLSAQDAGLTIAVQPLAMMVVSAFAGGVANRYGGKFVLIPGLVLFAAGSAYIDWAVHVDASRWSFVPGLILSGIGLGGVWGPVYAIATRDIKPQLAGVASGVLNTIQELGAVVASASVGALLQNRLAVALHEQAVQRSAALPEPFRNSFVDAFSGAAKNGLEIGAGQSGGSLRLPPGVPPQVVAQLQQIAHDVFVNAFVIAMRPTLILPIAVVLLAAISCLWVRNRGMQAGVEPAGVEAAEATVAY
;
A
#
# COMPACT_ATOMS: atom_id res chain seq x y z
N MET A 1 -22.22 33.96 19.49
CA MET A 1 -22.47 33.08 18.34
C MET A 1 -22.87 31.73 18.92
N SER A 2 -24.10 31.29 18.64
CA SER A 2 -24.79 30.19 19.30
C SER A 2 -24.00 28.88 19.23
N ILE A 3 -23.77 28.27 20.39
CA ILE A 3 -23.39 26.85 20.50
C ILE A 3 -24.57 26.07 19.94
N GLU A 4 -24.54 25.74 18.65
CA GLU A 4 -25.37 24.68 18.11
C GLU A 4 -25.12 23.45 18.98
N ARG A 5 -26.19 22.94 19.62
CA ARG A 5 -26.15 21.69 20.36
C ARG A 5 -25.63 20.63 19.39
N ALA A 6 -24.37 20.23 19.53
CA ALA A 6 -23.80 19.13 18.77
C ALA A 6 -24.73 17.94 18.96
N ARG A 7 -25.29 17.42 17.86
CA ARG A 7 -26.08 16.18 17.90
C ARG A 7 -25.26 15.13 18.65
N PRO A 8 -25.87 14.30 19.52
CA PRO A 8 -25.15 13.20 20.14
C PRO A 8 -24.58 12.32 19.03
N THR A 9 -23.27 12.46 18.82
CA THR A 9 -22.59 11.85 17.68
C THR A 9 -22.13 10.49 18.14
N ASN A 10 -22.67 9.41 17.58
CA ASN A 10 -22.24 8.06 17.91
C ASN A 10 -20.83 7.81 17.33
N PRO A 11 -19.77 7.71 18.16
CA PRO A 11 -18.39 7.59 17.67
C PRO A 11 -18.18 6.31 16.83
N VAL A 12 -18.90 5.24 17.16
CA VAL A 12 -18.83 3.97 16.43
C VAL A 12 -19.44 4.12 15.03
N ALA A 13 -20.54 4.85 14.90
CA ALA A 13 -21.13 5.14 13.60
C ALA A 13 -20.17 5.96 12.72
N VAL A 14 -19.47 6.94 13.29
CA VAL A 14 -18.43 7.70 12.57
C VAL A 14 -17.29 6.77 12.13
N LEU A 15 -16.82 5.89 13.00
CA LEU A 15 -15.79 4.91 12.66
C LEU A 15 -16.22 4.05 11.46
N VAL A 16 -17.45 3.54 11.45
CA VAL A 16 -18.00 2.77 10.32
C VAL A 16 -17.99 3.59 9.02
N VAL A 17 -18.36 4.87 9.06
CA VAL A 17 -18.36 5.73 7.87
C VAL A 17 -16.95 5.96 7.32
N ILE A 18 -16.00 6.31 8.18
CA ILE A 18 -14.59 6.47 7.78
C ILE A 18 -14.04 5.17 7.20
N SER A 19 -14.41 4.06 7.84
CA SER A 19 -14.04 2.70 7.46
C SER A 19 -14.58 2.32 6.08
N LEU A 20 -15.83 2.67 5.76
CA LEU A 20 -16.43 2.44 4.45
C LEU A 20 -15.71 3.21 3.33
N GLY A 21 -15.30 4.45 3.60
CA GLY A 21 -14.51 5.24 2.66
C GLY A 21 -13.15 4.60 2.35
N LEU A 22 -12.44 4.12 3.38
CA LEU A 22 -11.17 3.40 3.19
C LEU A 22 -11.38 2.05 2.47
N PHE A 23 -12.40 1.29 2.87
CA PHE A 23 -12.76 0.03 2.24
C PHE A 23 -13.03 0.20 0.74
N MET A 24 -13.78 1.24 0.35
CA MET A 24 -14.05 1.59 -1.04
C MET A 24 -12.76 1.79 -1.85
N THR A 25 -11.79 2.52 -1.30
CA THR A 25 -10.49 2.74 -1.99
C THR A 25 -9.65 1.47 -2.13
N LEU A 26 -9.66 0.60 -1.11
CA LEU A 26 -8.93 -0.68 -1.15
C LEU A 26 -9.59 -1.69 -2.09
N LEU A 27 -10.92 -1.71 -2.12
CA LEU A 27 -11.69 -2.57 -3.03
C LEU A 27 -11.40 -2.20 -4.48
N ASP A 28 -11.39 -0.91 -4.81
CA ASP A 28 -11.07 -0.43 -6.15
C ASP A 28 -9.66 -0.85 -6.62
N LEU A 29 -8.66 -0.67 -5.76
CA LEU A 29 -7.28 -1.10 -6.05
C LEU A 29 -7.19 -2.60 -6.34
N THR A 30 -7.93 -3.42 -5.61
CA THR A 30 -7.85 -4.88 -5.73
C THR A 30 -8.66 -5.42 -6.90
N ILE A 31 -9.86 -4.91 -7.15
CA ILE A 31 -10.72 -5.41 -8.24
C ILE A 31 -10.11 -5.10 -9.62
N VAL A 32 -9.52 -3.91 -9.83
CA VAL A 32 -9.02 -3.50 -11.16
C VAL A 32 -7.97 -4.46 -11.71
N ASN A 33 -7.11 -5.01 -10.84
CA ASN A 33 -6.08 -5.97 -11.24
C ASN A 33 -6.64 -7.23 -11.92
N ILE A 34 -7.87 -7.60 -11.58
CA ILE A 34 -8.54 -8.82 -12.06
C ILE A 34 -9.17 -8.59 -13.42
N ALA A 35 -9.54 -7.34 -13.69
CA ALA A 35 -10.15 -6.93 -14.93
C ALA A 35 -9.13 -6.61 -16.03
N ILE A 36 -7.83 -6.57 -15.73
CA ILE A 36 -6.76 -6.17 -16.66
C ILE A 36 -6.91 -6.81 -18.05
N PRO A 37 -7.04 -8.15 -18.20
CA PRO A 37 -7.18 -8.76 -19.52
C PRO A 37 -8.40 -8.23 -20.29
N ASN A 38 -9.53 -8.10 -19.59
CA ASN A 38 -10.77 -7.60 -20.18
C ASN A 38 -10.72 -6.10 -20.51
N ILE A 39 -9.91 -5.31 -19.78
CA ILE A 39 -9.64 -3.90 -20.09
C ILE A 39 -8.81 -3.80 -21.36
N VAL A 40 -7.73 -4.60 -21.48
CA VAL A 40 -6.90 -4.67 -22.69
C VAL A 40 -7.78 -4.91 -23.92
N ASP A 41 -8.60 -5.95 -23.87
CA ASP A 41 -9.48 -6.32 -25.00
C ASP A 41 -10.61 -5.32 -25.23
N GLY A 42 -11.21 -4.81 -24.15
CA GLY A 42 -12.43 -4.00 -24.21
C GLY A 42 -12.25 -2.57 -24.70
N ILE A 43 -11.02 -2.02 -24.64
CA ILE A 43 -10.67 -0.68 -25.15
C ILE A 43 -9.42 -0.69 -26.03
N HIS A 44 -8.97 -1.89 -26.46
CA HIS A 44 -7.76 -2.08 -27.27
C HIS A 44 -6.53 -1.37 -26.68
N ALA A 45 -6.38 -1.45 -25.35
CA ALA A 45 -5.29 -0.81 -24.67
C ALA A 45 -3.98 -1.57 -24.92
N SER A 46 -2.92 -0.85 -25.23
CA SER A 46 -1.57 -1.41 -25.14
C SER A 46 -1.24 -1.76 -23.69
N LEU A 47 -0.30 -2.71 -23.50
CA LEU A 47 0.19 -3.06 -22.17
C LEU A 47 0.66 -1.83 -21.39
N ASP A 48 1.35 -0.91 -22.09
CA ASP A 48 1.81 0.34 -21.52
C ASP A 48 0.67 1.21 -20.95
N GLN A 49 -0.40 1.35 -21.73
CA GLN A 49 -1.56 2.13 -21.30
C GLN A 49 -2.24 1.49 -20.08
N VAL A 50 -2.29 0.16 -20.00
CA VAL A 50 -2.87 -0.52 -18.83
C VAL A 50 -2.01 -0.39 -17.58
N LEU A 51 -0.68 -0.40 -17.72
CA LEU A 51 0.21 -0.08 -16.60
C LEU A 51 -0.04 1.36 -16.11
N TRP A 52 -0.23 2.31 -17.02
CA TRP A 52 -0.61 3.68 -16.67
C TRP A 52 -1.96 3.80 -15.96
N VAL A 53 -2.94 2.94 -16.28
CA VAL A 53 -4.24 2.89 -15.56
C VAL A 53 -4.04 2.58 -14.08
N LEU A 54 -3.07 1.73 -13.74
CA LEU A 54 -2.70 1.42 -12.35
C LEU A 54 -1.81 2.52 -11.75
N ASN A 55 -0.77 2.89 -12.46
CA ASN A 55 0.28 3.79 -11.99
C ASN A 55 -0.23 5.22 -11.78
N ALA A 56 -1.12 5.73 -12.64
CA ALA A 56 -1.68 7.08 -12.50
C ALA A 56 -2.46 7.25 -11.19
N TYR A 57 -3.25 6.25 -10.80
CA TYR A 57 -3.95 6.27 -9.51
C TYR A 57 -2.96 6.34 -8.36
N SER A 58 -2.00 5.39 -8.32
CA SER A 58 -1.05 5.27 -7.20
C SER A 58 -0.12 6.48 -7.10
N LEU A 59 0.31 7.03 -8.24
CA LEU A 59 1.16 8.21 -8.31
C LEU A 59 0.45 9.43 -7.73
N LEU A 60 -0.78 9.72 -8.16
CA LEU A 60 -1.55 10.86 -7.64
C LEU A 60 -1.93 10.66 -6.17
N TYR A 61 -2.25 9.42 -5.80
CA TYR A 61 -2.49 9.04 -4.41
C TYR A 61 -1.28 9.39 -3.54
N ALA A 62 -0.11 8.82 -3.83
CA ALA A 62 1.10 8.98 -3.03
C ALA A 62 1.59 10.44 -2.93
N VAL A 63 1.58 11.17 -4.04
CA VAL A 63 2.13 12.53 -4.12
C VAL A 63 1.30 13.55 -3.34
N LEU A 64 -0.01 13.30 -3.16
CA LEU A 64 -0.94 14.29 -2.61
C LEU A 64 -1.36 14.02 -1.16
N LEU A 65 -0.94 12.92 -0.54
CA LEU A 65 -1.29 12.56 0.86
C LEU A 65 -0.92 13.65 1.87
N ILE A 66 0.32 14.16 1.84
CA ILE A 66 0.77 15.19 2.79
C ILE A 66 0.03 16.52 2.60
N THR A 67 -0.18 16.91 1.34
CA THR A 67 -0.89 18.13 0.97
C THR A 67 -2.36 18.04 1.41
N SER A 68 -3.00 16.91 1.15
CA SER A 68 -4.38 16.64 1.55
C SER A 68 -4.58 16.68 3.06
N GLY A 69 -3.65 16.12 3.84
CA GLY A 69 -3.69 16.20 5.31
C GLY A 69 -3.73 17.65 5.79
N ARG A 70 -2.91 18.53 5.19
CA ARG A 70 -2.89 19.97 5.51
C ARG A 70 -4.14 20.72 5.03
N LEU A 71 -4.69 20.37 3.88
CA LEU A 71 -5.97 20.92 3.42
C LEU A 71 -7.11 20.55 4.39
N GLY A 72 -7.05 19.35 4.99
CA GLY A 72 -7.93 18.89 6.06
C GLY A 72 -7.91 19.82 7.28
N ASP A 73 -6.73 20.27 7.70
CA ASP A 73 -6.58 21.23 8.82
C ASP A 73 -7.15 22.63 8.48
N ILE A 74 -7.21 23.00 7.20
CA ILE A 74 -7.68 24.32 6.75
C ILE A 74 -9.20 24.32 6.57
N PHE A 75 -9.74 23.38 5.79
CA PHE A 75 -11.15 23.36 5.43
C PHE A 75 -12.00 22.46 6.32
N GLY A 76 -11.37 21.69 7.22
CA GLY A 76 -12.02 20.73 8.10
C GLY A 76 -11.96 19.30 7.53
N PRO A 77 -11.60 18.28 8.35
CA PRO A 77 -11.33 16.94 7.85
C PRO A 77 -12.58 16.25 7.29
N ARG A 78 -13.76 16.52 7.85
CA ARG A 78 -15.05 16.03 7.29
C ARG A 78 -15.27 16.53 5.87
N ASN A 79 -15.00 17.81 5.60
CA ASN A 79 -15.26 18.40 4.29
C ASN A 79 -14.32 17.84 3.23
N LEU A 80 -13.04 17.63 3.58
CA LEU A 80 -12.08 16.97 2.68
C LEU A 80 -12.43 15.50 2.46
N PHE A 81 -12.88 14.79 3.50
CA PHE A 81 -13.33 13.41 3.37
C PHE A 81 -14.51 13.31 2.40
N VAL A 82 -15.52 14.17 2.56
CA VAL A 82 -16.68 14.27 1.68
C VAL A 82 -16.27 14.66 0.25
N ALA A 83 -15.41 15.67 0.09
CA ALA A 83 -14.93 16.09 -1.22
C ALA A 83 -14.16 14.96 -1.93
N GLY A 84 -13.32 14.23 -1.18
CA GLY A 84 -12.61 13.07 -1.70
C GLY A 84 -13.55 11.96 -2.16
N ILE A 85 -14.60 11.65 -1.40
CA ILE A 85 -15.64 10.68 -1.82
C ILE A 85 -16.32 11.14 -3.11
N VAL A 86 -16.75 12.40 -3.19
CA VAL A 86 -17.41 12.94 -4.39
C VAL A 86 -16.50 12.82 -5.61
N VAL A 87 -15.25 13.28 -5.50
CA VAL A 87 -14.26 13.20 -6.57
C VAL A 87 -14.01 11.75 -6.97
N PHE A 88 -13.80 10.85 -6.00
CA PHE A 88 -13.55 9.44 -6.25
C PHE A 88 -14.75 8.79 -6.97
N THR A 89 -15.97 9.02 -6.49
CA THR A 89 -17.18 8.43 -7.07
C THR A 89 -17.42 8.93 -8.50
N LEU A 90 -17.29 10.23 -8.75
CA LEU A 90 -17.43 10.80 -10.09
C LEU A 90 -16.34 10.27 -11.04
N ALA A 91 -15.10 10.16 -10.56
CA ALA A 91 -14.01 9.58 -11.33
C ALA A 91 -14.20 8.08 -11.61
N SER A 92 -14.84 7.35 -10.69
CA SER A 92 -15.22 5.95 -10.92
C SER A 92 -16.31 5.82 -11.98
N ILE A 93 -17.31 6.71 -11.99
CA ILE A 93 -18.30 6.79 -13.07
C ILE A 93 -17.59 7.07 -14.41
N ALA A 94 -16.68 8.04 -14.44
CA ALA A 94 -15.90 8.35 -15.63
C ALA A 94 -15.06 7.16 -16.12
N SER A 95 -14.49 6.38 -15.20
CA SER A 95 -13.73 5.16 -15.52
C SER A 95 -14.61 4.08 -16.15
N GLY A 96 -15.83 3.88 -15.64
CA GLY A 96 -16.81 2.95 -16.23
C GLY A 96 -17.32 3.39 -17.60
N LEU A 97 -17.34 4.70 -17.87
CA LEU A 97 -17.76 5.29 -19.15
C LEU A 97 -16.63 5.40 -20.18
N ALA A 98 -15.38 5.11 -19.81
CA ALA A 98 -14.22 5.28 -20.67
C ALA A 98 -14.35 4.47 -21.97
N GLN A 99 -14.06 5.13 -23.09
CA GLN A 99 -14.11 4.56 -24.43
C GLN A 99 -12.72 4.23 -24.99
N ASP A 100 -11.68 4.87 -24.44
CA ASP A 100 -10.29 4.65 -24.83
C ASP A 100 -9.37 4.64 -23.61
N PRO A 101 -8.13 4.14 -23.76
CA PRO A 101 -7.20 4.01 -22.63
C PRO A 101 -6.80 5.35 -22.02
N THR A 102 -6.72 6.42 -22.80
CA THR A 102 -6.34 7.75 -22.31
C THR A 102 -7.41 8.30 -21.37
N GLN A 103 -8.69 8.17 -21.76
CA GLN A 103 -9.81 8.54 -20.89
C GLN A 103 -9.77 7.77 -19.57
N LEU A 104 -9.50 6.45 -19.63
CA LEU A 104 -9.40 5.62 -18.43
C LEU A 104 -8.23 6.07 -17.54
N ILE A 105 -7.04 6.30 -18.11
CA ILE A 105 -5.87 6.79 -17.36
C ILE A 105 -6.16 8.12 -16.66
N LEU A 106 -6.78 9.08 -17.35
CA LEU A 106 -7.14 10.37 -16.77
C LEU A 106 -8.18 10.22 -15.65
N ALA A 107 -9.21 9.41 -15.86
CA ALA A 107 -10.20 9.11 -14.84
C ALA A 107 -9.56 8.46 -13.60
N ARG A 108 -8.63 7.52 -13.79
CA ARG A 108 -7.86 6.89 -12.71
C ARG A 108 -6.98 7.87 -11.96
N ALA A 109 -6.33 8.81 -12.64
CA ALA A 109 -5.55 9.87 -12.01
C ALA A 109 -6.43 10.74 -11.10
N VAL A 110 -7.61 11.14 -11.58
CA VAL A 110 -8.59 11.90 -10.78
C VAL A 110 -9.13 11.06 -9.62
N GLN A 111 -9.31 9.76 -9.82
CA GLN A 111 -9.75 8.85 -8.76
C GLN A 111 -8.69 8.70 -7.65
N GLY A 112 -7.41 8.61 -8.03
CA GLY A 112 -6.27 8.63 -7.09
C GLY A 112 -6.19 9.95 -6.32
N PHE A 113 -6.49 11.08 -6.98
CA PHE A 113 -6.64 12.37 -6.30
C PHE A 113 -7.78 12.35 -5.27
N GLY A 114 -8.95 11.81 -5.62
CA GLY A 114 -10.07 11.64 -4.68
C GLY A 114 -9.67 10.79 -3.47
N ALA A 115 -8.96 9.68 -3.69
CA ALA A 115 -8.43 8.82 -2.64
C ALA A 115 -7.42 9.55 -1.74
N ALA A 116 -6.53 10.37 -2.31
CA ALA A 116 -5.60 11.19 -1.53
C ALA A 116 -6.34 12.22 -0.66
N LEU A 117 -7.44 12.79 -1.14
CA LEU A 117 -8.25 13.75 -0.36
C LEU A 117 -8.90 13.10 0.86
N LEU A 118 -9.39 11.86 0.74
CA LEU A 118 -10.13 11.19 1.81
C LEU A 118 -9.26 10.44 2.83
N ALA A 119 -8.17 9.77 2.39
CA ALA A 119 -7.38 8.88 3.23
C ALA A 119 -6.81 9.53 4.51
N PRO A 120 -6.15 10.71 4.47
CA PRO A 120 -5.53 11.28 5.67
C PRO A 120 -6.55 11.91 6.63
N GLN A 121 -7.84 11.99 6.29
CA GLN A 121 -8.86 12.65 7.11
C GLN A 121 -9.41 11.74 8.21
N GLY A 122 -9.30 10.42 8.05
CA GLY A 122 -9.81 9.46 9.03
C GLY A 122 -9.18 9.62 10.41
N LEU A 123 -7.85 9.75 10.47
CA LEU A 123 -7.12 9.89 11.73
C LEU A 123 -7.58 11.11 12.55
N PRO A 124 -7.55 12.37 12.06
CA PRO A 124 -7.96 13.52 12.86
C PRO A 124 -9.43 13.45 13.30
N ILE A 125 -10.33 12.91 12.47
CA ILE A 125 -11.73 12.68 12.84
C ILE A 125 -11.81 11.71 14.02
N LEU A 126 -11.15 10.56 13.93
CA LEU A 126 -11.18 9.54 14.98
C LEU A 126 -10.50 10.02 16.28
N LEU A 127 -9.41 10.78 16.21
CA LEU A 127 -8.72 11.32 17.38
C LEU A 127 -9.57 12.33 18.17
N SER A 128 -10.48 13.02 17.49
CA SER A 128 -11.43 13.98 18.12
C SER A 128 -12.58 13.28 18.87
N LEU A 129 -12.90 12.04 18.49
CA LEU A 129 -14.06 11.29 18.99
C LEU A 129 -13.70 10.20 19.98
N PHE A 130 -12.50 9.62 19.86
CA PHE A 130 -12.04 8.52 20.69
C PHE A 130 -10.92 8.96 21.64
N PRO A 131 -11.10 8.77 22.95
CA PRO A 131 -10.06 9.06 23.92
C PRO A 131 -8.88 8.09 23.73
N PRO A 132 -7.67 8.45 24.17
CA PRO A 132 -6.44 7.69 23.93
C PRO A 132 -6.55 6.19 24.24
N GLU A 133 -7.31 5.83 25.26
CA GLU A 133 -7.49 4.46 25.76
C GLU A 133 -8.33 3.58 24.83
N ARG A 134 -9.09 4.18 23.90
CA ARG A 134 -9.90 3.43 22.92
C ARG A 134 -9.25 3.37 21.54
N ARG A 135 -8.21 4.17 21.28
CA ARG A 135 -7.61 4.34 19.95
C ARG A 135 -7.06 3.04 19.39
N ALA A 136 -6.47 2.16 20.20
CA ALA A 136 -5.94 0.89 19.69
C ALA A 136 -7.06 -0.02 19.14
N THR A 137 -8.19 -0.11 19.84
CA THR A 137 -9.38 -0.84 19.36
C THR A 137 -10.02 -0.17 18.15
N THR A 138 -10.07 1.17 18.13
CA THR A 138 -10.60 1.93 17.00
C THR A 138 -9.78 1.68 15.73
N PHE A 139 -8.44 1.78 15.81
CA PHE A 139 -7.56 1.56 14.65
C PHE A 139 -7.40 0.09 14.29
N ALA A 140 -7.71 -0.84 15.19
CA ALA A 140 -7.76 -2.26 14.84
C ALA A 140 -8.86 -2.58 13.81
N VAL A 141 -9.91 -1.75 13.72
CA VAL A 141 -10.91 -1.87 12.65
C VAL A 141 -10.29 -1.71 11.26
N PHE A 142 -9.18 -0.96 11.12
CA PHE A 142 -8.50 -0.83 9.82
C PHE A 142 -7.94 -2.17 9.34
N GLY A 143 -7.41 -2.98 10.25
CA GLY A 143 -6.98 -4.35 9.94
C GLY A 143 -8.14 -5.26 9.52
N ILE A 144 -9.31 -5.11 10.16
CA ILE A 144 -10.53 -5.84 9.76
C ILE A 144 -10.95 -5.44 8.34
N LEU A 145 -11.03 -4.14 8.06
CA LEU A 145 -11.47 -3.64 6.75
C LEU A 145 -10.52 -4.02 5.63
N ALA A 146 -9.22 -3.89 5.85
CA ALA A 146 -8.22 -4.30 4.88
C ALA A 146 -8.36 -5.82 4.59
N GLY A 147 -8.62 -6.61 5.63
CA GLY A 147 -8.96 -8.03 5.49
C GLY A 147 -10.15 -8.28 4.55
N VAL A 148 -11.28 -7.63 4.84
CA VAL A 148 -12.51 -7.77 4.05
C VAL A 148 -12.32 -7.26 2.62
N ALA A 149 -11.65 -6.12 2.42
CA ALA A 149 -11.42 -5.52 1.11
C ALA A 149 -10.59 -6.44 0.20
N VAL A 150 -9.50 -7.02 0.72
CA VAL A 150 -8.63 -7.90 -0.08
C VAL A 150 -9.34 -9.19 -0.48
N VAL A 151 -10.20 -9.74 0.37
CA VAL A 151 -11.00 -10.94 0.04
C VAL A 151 -12.13 -10.61 -0.93
N ALA A 152 -12.76 -9.46 -0.74
CA ALA A 152 -13.82 -8.98 -1.61
C ALA A 152 -13.30 -8.71 -3.03
N GLY A 153 -12.07 -8.22 -3.20
CA GLY A 153 -11.47 -7.95 -4.52
C GLY A 153 -11.60 -9.11 -5.51
N PRO A 154 -10.96 -10.27 -5.28
CA PRO A 154 -11.08 -11.46 -6.14
C PRO A 154 -12.46 -12.05 -6.27
N THR A 155 -13.21 -12.07 -5.18
CA THR A 155 -14.51 -12.71 -5.16
C THR A 155 -15.56 -11.88 -5.91
N VAL A 156 -15.68 -10.61 -5.55
CA VAL A 156 -16.63 -9.67 -6.14
C VAL A 156 -16.17 -9.25 -7.53
N GLY A 157 -14.89 -8.94 -7.70
CA GLY A 157 -14.31 -8.55 -8.97
C GLY A 157 -14.43 -9.62 -10.04
N GLY A 158 -14.04 -10.86 -9.73
CA GLY A 158 -14.18 -11.98 -10.67
C GLY A 158 -15.64 -12.24 -11.06
N PHE A 159 -16.55 -12.19 -10.10
CA PHE A 159 -17.99 -12.33 -10.36
C PHE A 159 -18.52 -11.21 -11.28
N ILE A 160 -18.19 -9.96 -10.99
CA ILE A 160 -18.63 -8.78 -11.76
C ILE A 160 -18.11 -8.86 -13.19
N VAL A 161 -16.81 -9.11 -13.36
CA VAL A 161 -16.16 -9.18 -14.67
C VAL A 161 -16.78 -10.28 -15.51
N THR A 162 -17.07 -11.43 -14.92
CA THR A 162 -17.64 -12.59 -15.62
C THR A 162 -19.09 -12.36 -16.08
N HIS A 163 -19.94 -11.71 -15.27
CA HIS A 163 -21.39 -11.62 -15.54
C HIS A 163 -21.85 -10.29 -16.10
N PHE A 164 -21.17 -9.19 -15.75
CA PHE A 164 -21.57 -7.83 -16.11
C PHE A 164 -20.54 -7.13 -16.99
N GLY A 165 -19.30 -7.64 -17.04
CA GLY A 165 -18.19 -7.09 -17.79
C GLY A 165 -17.33 -6.12 -16.96
N TRP A 166 -16.12 -5.83 -17.47
CA TRP A 166 -15.10 -5.10 -16.70
C TRP A 166 -15.52 -3.68 -16.28
N ARG A 167 -16.36 -2.98 -17.05
CA ARG A 167 -16.78 -1.60 -16.71
C ARG A 167 -17.50 -1.52 -15.35
N TRP A 168 -18.21 -2.58 -14.97
CA TRP A 168 -18.97 -2.64 -13.73
C TRP A 168 -18.10 -2.70 -12.47
N ILE A 169 -16.82 -3.01 -12.62
CA ILE A 169 -15.88 -2.91 -11.49
C ILE A 169 -15.73 -1.48 -10.98
N PHE A 170 -15.95 -0.49 -11.85
CA PHE A 170 -15.94 0.91 -11.46
C PHE A 170 -17.31 1.35 -10.95
N TYR A 171 -18.38 0.87 -11.57
CA TYR A 171 -19.75 1.19 -11.13
C TYR A 171 -20.07 0.64 -9.73
N VAL A 172 -19.41 -0.42 -9.25
CA VAL A 172 -19.60 -0.93 -7.88
C VAL A 172 -19.26 0.11 -6.80
N ASN A 173 -18.35 1.04 -7.11
CA ASN A 173 -17.96 2.12 -6.21
C ASN A 173 -19.05 3.19 -6.10
N VAL A 174 -19.96 3.30 -7.07
CA VAL A 174 -20.98 4.34 -7.11
C VAL A 174 -22.00 4.21 -5.98
N PRO A 175 -22.70 3.07 -5.80
CA PRO A 175 -23.63 2.92 -4.68
C PRO A 175 -22.90 3.01 -3.33
N LEU A 176 -21.68 2.46 -3.23
CA LEU A 176 -20.88 2.52 -2.01
C LEU A 176 -20.46 3.96 -1.67
N GLY A 177 -20.05 4.74 -2.67
CA GLY A 177 -19.69 6.13 -2.54
C GLY A 177 -20.87 7.02 -2.17
N ILE A 178 -22.03 6.82 -2.79
CA ILE A 178 -23.27 7.53 -2.43
C ILE A 178 -23.68 7.21 -0.98
N ALA A 179 -23.67 5.94 -0.60
CA ALA A 179 -24.01 5.53 0.77
C ALA A 179 -23.04 6.14 1.79
N THR A 180 -21.73 6.09 1.51
CA THR A 180 -20.70 6.67 2.37
C THR A 180 -20.81 8.19 2.45
N LEU A 181 -21.09 8.86 1.32
CA LEU A 181 -21.30 10.30 1.25
C LEU A 181 -22.50 10.74 2.11
N VAL A 182 -23.65 10.08 1.93
CA VAL A 182 -24.87 10.37 2.72
C VAL A 182 -24.60 10.13 4.20
N ALA A 183 -23.98 9.01 4.55
CA ALA A 183 -23.64 8.70 5.93
C ALA A 183 -22.63 9.71 6.52
N ALA A 184 -21.63 10.16 5.74
CA ALA A 184 -20.68 11.18 6.16
C ALA A 184 -21.34 12.53 6.42
N LEU A 185 -22.29 12.92 5.58
CA LEU A 185 -23.02 14.17 5.77
C LEU A 185 -23.94 14.12 6.99
N LEU A 186 -24.54 12.97 7.30
CA LEU A 186 -25.50 12.83 8.39
C LEU A 186 -24.86 12.53 9.76
N ILE A 187 -23.77 11.77 9.79
CA ILE A 187 -23.21 11.15 11.00
C ILE A 187 -21.90 11.80 11.42
N VAL A 188 -21.02 12.15 10.48
CA VAL A 188 -19.69 12.70 10.81
C VAL A 188 -19.86 14.15 11.26
N PRO A 189 -19.29 14.54 12.42
CA PRO A 189 -19.41 15.91 12.92
C PRO A 189 -18.52 16.86 12.11
N ASP A 190 -18.96 18.12 11.99
CA ASP A 190 -18.12 19.16 11.40
C ASP A 190 -17.07 19.61 12.42
N LEU A 191 -15.80 19.27 12.14
CA LEU A 191 -14.66 19.53 13.02
C LEU A 191 -13.82 20.73 12.54
N ARG A 192 -14.42 21.66 11.78
CA ARG A 192 -13.72 22.88 11.34
C ARG A 192 -13.02 23.56 12.50
N PRO A 193 -11.68 23.72 12.45
CA PRO A 193 -11.00 24.52 13.46
C PRO A 193 -11.50 25.96 13.34
N GLY A 194 -11.90 26.57 14.47
CA GLY A 194 -12.34 27.97 14.51
C GLY A 194 -11.25 29.00 14.18
N ARG A 195 -10.12 28.58 13.62
CA ARG A 195 -8.92 29.38 13.35
C ARG A 195 -8.55 29.28 11.87
N LYS A 196 -8.22 30.42 11.25
CA LYS A 196 -7.78 30.49 9.84
C LYS A 196 -6.34 29.99 9.71
N HIS A 197 -6.17 28.74 9.30
CA HIS A 197 -4.86 28.20 8.92
C HIS A 197 -4.45 28.69 7.52
N ARG A 198 -3.15 28.82 7.28
CA ARG A 198 -2.59 29.17 5.95
C ARG A 198 -2.01 27.94 5.26
N LEU A 199 -2.17 27.87 3.94
CA LEU A 199 -1.52 26.86 3.10
C LEU A 199 -0.11 27.33 2.75
N ASP A 200 0.89 26.50 3.05
CA ASP A 200 2.25 26.71 2.58
C ASP A 200 2.36 26.27 1.11
N VAL A 201 1.97 27.17 0.20
CA VAL A 201 1.95 26.90 -1.26
C VAL A 201 3.33 26.50 -1.76
N LEU A 202 4.40 27.14 -1.27
CA LEU A 202 5.76 26.79 -1.66
C LEU A 202 6.14 25.39 -1.16
N GLY A 203 5.83 25.08 0.10
CA GLY A 203 6.04 23.75 0.66
C GLY A 203 5.28 22.67 -0.10
N VAL A 204 4.03 22.93 -0.48
CA VAL A 204 3.20 22.03 -1.29
C VAL A 204 3.84 21.80 -2.66
N LEU A 205 4.22 22.85 -3.38
CA LEU A 205 4.82 22.71 -4.70
C LEU A 205 6.14 21.91 -4.65
N LEU A 206 6.99 22.18 -3.68
CA LEU A 206 8.26 21.46 -3.51
C LEU A 206 8.04 19.99 -3.11
N ALA A 207 7.13 19.73 -2.16
CA ALA A 207 6.80 18.36 -1.75
C ALA A 207 6.16 17.58 -2.88
N THR A 208 5.18 18.16 -3.58
CA THR A 208 4.49 17.53 -4.71
C THR A 208 5.46 17.25 -5.86
N ALA A 209 6.28 18.21 -6.29
CA ALA A 209 7.24 18.00 -7.38
C ALA A 209 8.36 17.00 -6.98
N GLY A 210 8.84 17.09 -5.73
CA GLY A 210 9.85 16.18 -5.20
C GLY A 210 9.36 14.74 -5.09
N LEU A 211 8.19 14.53 -4.48
CA LEU A 211 7.53 13.23 -4.39
C LEU A 211 7.18 12.71 -5.78
N PHE A 212 6.69 13.56 -6.69
CA PHE A 212 6.39 13.14 -8.05
C PHE A 212 7.64 12.61 -8.75
N GLY A 213 8.77 13.33 -8.72
CA GLY A 213 10.01 12.87 -9.35
C GLY A 213 10.51 11.54 -8.79
N VAL A 214 10.48 11.38 -7.46
CA VAL A 214 10.90 10.13 -6.81
C VAL A 214 9.93 8.99 -7.14
N VAL A 215 8.63 9.18 -6.92
CA VAL A 215 7.62 8.12 -7.10
C VAL A 215 7.51 7.75 -8.58
N PHE A 216 7.46 8.71 -9.49
CA PHE A 216 7.46 8.46 -10.94
C PHE A 216 8.71 7.69 -11.37
N GLY A 217 9.90 8.13 -10.96
CA GLY A 217 11.15 7.48 -11.34
C GLY A 217 11.26 6.06 -10.81
N LEU A 218 10.71 5.78 -9.63
CA LEU A 218 10.70 4.44 -9.03
C LEU A 218 9.64 3.52 -9.64
N ILE A 219 8.47 4.05 -10.01
CA ILE A 219 7.41 3.29 -10.67
C ILE A 219 7.77 2.97 -12.14
N GLU A 220 8.20 3.98 -12.90
CA GLU A 220 8.48 3.84 -14.34
C GLU A 220 9.93 3.48 -14.64
N GLY A 221 10.81 3.45 -13.63
CA GLY A 221 12.25 3.24 -13.84
C GLY A 221 12.58 1.96 -14.61
N GLN A 222 11.88 0.87 -14.29
CA GLN A 222 12.01 -0.41 -14.99
C GLN A 222 11.64 -0.33 -16.47
N ARG A 223 10.55 0.36 -16.79
CA ARG A 223 10.07 0.51 -18.16
C ARG A 223 11.06 1.24 -19.05
N TYR A 224 11.79 2.21 -18.51
CA TYR A 224 12.79 2.97 -19.25
C TYR A 224 14.21 2.37 -19.15
N ASP A 225 14.35 1.12 -18.68
CA ASP A 225 15.64 0.46 -18.41
C ASP A 225 16.58 1.31 -17.53
N TRP A 226 16.00 2.11 -16.63
CA TRP A 226 16.70 3.13 -15.83
C TRP A 226 17.48 4.16 -16.65
N GLY A 227 17.17 4.28 -17.94
CA GLY A 227 17.83 5.13 -18.92
C GLY A 227 17.02 6.38 -19.26
N THR A 228 16.99 6.72 -20.54
CA THR A 228 16.43 7.97 -21.06
C THR A 228 14.91 7.91 -21.19
N VAL A 229 14.23 8.89 -20.61
CA VAL A 229 12.78 9.08 -20.75
C VAL A 229 12.46 9.86 -22.02
N ARG A 230 13.08 11.03 -22.18
CA ARG A 230 12.88 11.89 -23.35
C ARG A 230 14.05 12.86 -23.52
N GLY A 231 14.62 12.90 -24.72
CA GLY A 231 15.76 13.78 -25.03
C GLY A 231 16.99 13.38 -24.22
N PHE A 232 17.49 14.29 -23.39
CA PHE A 232 18.63 14.04 -22.48
C PHE A 232 18.20 13.66 -21.06
N VAL A 233 16.91 13.70 -20.73
CA VAL A 233 16.41 13.46 -19.36
C VAL A 233 16.34 11.96 -19.09
N THR A 234 17.03 11.51 -18.04
CA THR A 234 17.08 10.12 -17.59
C THR A 234 16.32 9.89 -16.28
N ILE A 235 15.94 8.65 -15.99
CA ILE A 235 15.28 8.27 -14.73
C ILE A 235 16.12 8.67 -13.49
N PRO A 236 17.44 8.41 -13.42
CA PRO A 236 18.26 8.83 -12.29
C PRO A 236 18.27 10.35 -12.08
N GLU A 237 18.23 11.14 -13.16
CA GLU A 237 18.15 12.60 -13.06
C GLU A 237 16.79 13.07 -12.53
N ILE A 238 15.69 12.43 -12.94
CA ILE A 238 14.35 12.72 -12.42
C ILE A 238 14.30 12.41 -10.91
N ILE A 239 14.81 11.25 -10.50
CA ILE A 239 14.89 10.88 -9.09
C ILE A 239 15.79 11.84 -8.33
N GLY A 240 16.98 12.15 -8.87
CA GLY A 240 17.94 13.07 -8.27
C GLY A 240 17.37 14.48 -8.08
N ALA A 241 16.67 15.01 -9.09
CA ALA A 241 15.95 16.26 -8.99
C ALA A 241 14.82 16.19 -7.95
N GLY A 242 14.07 15.09 -7.91
CA GLY A 242 13.04 14.85 -6.90
C GLY A 242 13.60 14.87 -5.48
N VAL A 243 14.70 14.14 -5.24
CA VAL A 243 15.40 14.13 -3.95
C VAL A 243 15.93 15.52 -3.60
N ALA A 244 16.53 16.23 -4.55
CA ALA A 244 17.00 17.60 -4.32
C ALA A 244 15.86 18.55 -3.91
N LEU A 245 14.70 18.47 -4.58
CA LEU A 245 13.50 19.23 -4.23
C LEU A 245 12.97 18.86 -2.84
N LEU A 246 12.99 17.58 -2.47
CA LEU A 246 12.63 17.14 -1.12
C LEU A 246 13.60 17.65 -0.05
N VAL A 247 14.91 17.68 -0.33
CA VAL A 247 15.91 18.27 0.57
C VAL A 247 15.67 19.77 0.73
N ILE A 248 15.44 20.49 -0.37
CA ILE A 248 15.10 21.92 -0.35
C ILE A 248 13.81 22.15 0.45
N PHE A 249 12.78 21.31 0.23
CA PHE A 249 11.55 21.31 1.02
C PHE A 249 11.86 21.19 2.51
N LEU A 250 12.57 20.15 2.94
CA LEU A 250 12.90 19.92 4.35
C LEU A 250 13.66 21.10 4.97
N VAL A 251 14.64 21.67 4.26
CA VAL A 251 15.40 22.84 4.73
C VAL A 251 14.49 24.07 4.90
N ILE A 252 13.59 24.33 3.94
CA ILE A 252 12.66 25.45 4.01
C ILE A 252 11.64 25.25 5.14
N GLN A 253 11.09 24.04 5.28
CA GLN A 253 10.19 23.71 6.38
C GLN A 253 10.88 23.92 7.72
N ALA A 254 12.13 23.44 7.88
CA ALA A 254 12.88 23.54 9.14
C ALA A 254 13.15 24.99 9.54
N ARG A 255 13.36 25.88 8.56
CA ARG A 255 13.58 27.32 8.79
C ARG A 255 12.29 28.13 9.01
N ARG A 256 11.12 27.59 8.66
CA ARG A 256 9.82 28.32 8.67
C ARG A 256 8.83 27.79 9.70
N GLN A 257 9.31 27.26 10.84
CA GLN A 257 8.45 26.69 11.87
C GLN A 257 7.45 27.69 12.49
N ASP A 258 7.74 29.00 12.43
CA ASP A 258 6.86 30.05 12.94
C ASP A 258 5.73 30.47 11.96
N ARG A 259 5.69 29.91 10.74
CA ARG A 259 4.79 30.34 9.65
C ARG A 259 3.79 29.28 9.20
N GLU A 260 3.37 28.41 10.13
CA GLU A 260 2.48 27.27 9.84
C GLU A 260 2.97 26.41 8.65
N PRO A 261 4.17 25.80 8.77
CA PRO A 261 4.76 24.97 7.72
C PRO A 261 3.86 23.78 7.36
N LEU A 262 3.99 23.26 6.14
CA LEU A 262 3.37 22.00 5.74
C LEU A 262 3.83 20.85 6.66
N LEU A 263 5.12 20.82 6.99
CA LEU A 263 5.70 19.87 7.93
C LEU A 263 6.14 20.57 9.22
N ASN A 264 5.35 20.39 10.27
CA ASN A 264 5.69 20.90 11.60
C ASN A 264 6.60 19.91 12.32
N PHE A 265 7.89 20.25 12.50
CA PHE A 265 8.86 19.37 13.12
C PHE A 265 8.65 19.16 14.63
N ALA A 266 7.76 19.93 15.26
CA ALA A 266 7.41 19.75 16.67
C ALA A 266 6.84 18.35 16.96
N ILE A 267 6.15 17.71 16.00
CA ILE A 267 5.63 16.34 16.17
C ILE A 267 6.76 15.32 16.34
N PHE A 268 7.92 15.53 15.70
CA PHE A 268 9.06 14.62 15.79
C PHE A 268 9.88 14.79 17.07
N LYS A 269 9.61 15.85 17.86
CA LYS A 269 10.14 15.95 19.22
C LYS A 269 9.53 14.90 20.14
N ASP A 270 8.34 14.41 19.83
CA ASP A 270 7.79 13.23 20.49
C ASP A 270 8.49 11.97 19.97
N ARG A 271 9.18 11.28 20.89
CA ARG A 271 9.95 10.08 20.58
C ARG A 271 9.07 8.96 20.05
N ASN A 272 7.87 8.78 20.62
CA ASN A 272 6.99 7.70 20.22
C ASN A 272 6.45 7.96 18.81
N PHE A 273 6.08 9.21 18.48
CA PHE A 273 5.69 9.58 17.13
C PHE A 273 6.79 9.30 16.10
N THR A 274 8.03 9.72 16.38
CA THR A 274 9.17 9.48 15.49
C THR A 274 9.45 7.99 15.29
N LEU A 275 9.43 7.19 16.35
CA LEU A 275 9.61 5.75 16.25
C LEU A 275 8.48 5.08 15.45
N MET A 276 7.22 5.44 15.69
CA MET A 276 6.09 4.87 14.94
C MET A 276 6.07 5.27 13.47
N THR A 277 6.61 6.45 13.15
CA THR A 277 6.81 6.89 11.77
C THR A 277 7.81 5.98 11.05
N VAL A 278 8.93 5.63 11.71
CA VAL A 278 9.90 4.65 11.18
C VAL A 278 9.25 3.27 11.02
N VAL A 279 8.45 2.83 11.99
CA VAL A 279 7.72 1.55 11.91
C VAL A 279 6.75 1.54 10.72
N LEU A 280 5.97 2.60 10.51
CA LEU A 280 5.03 2.68 9.38
C LEU A 280 5.75 2.70 8.02
N MET A 281 6.90 3.38 7.92
CA MET A 281 7.75 3.31 6.73
C MET A 281 8.22 1.87 6.48
N ALA A 282 8.71 1.20 7.52
CA ALA A 282 9.17 -0.18 7.45
C ALA A 282 8.04 -1.15 7.10
N MET A 283 6.82 -0.91 7.59
CA MET A 283 5.64 -1.69 7.20
C MET A 283 5.29 -1.51 5.72
N GLY A 284 5.23 -0.27 5.23
CA GLY A 284 4.99 -0.02 3.80
C GLY A 284 6.03 -0.72 2.94
N PHE A 285 7.30 -0.61 3.33
CA PHE A 285 8.41 -1.29 2.67
C PHE A 285 8.24 -2.81 2.67
N ALA A 286 7.97 -3.39 3.84
CA ALA A 286 7.93 -4.83 4.00
C ALA A 286 6.72 -5.48 3.33
N ILE A 287 5.56 -4.82 3.36
CA ILE A 287 4.34 -5.31 2.71
C ILE A 287 4.55 -5.38 1.19
N VAL A 288 5.00 -4.29 0.56
CA VAL A 288 5.27 -4.29 -0.89
C VAL A 288 6.44 -5.20 -1.24
N GLY A 289 7.50 -5.17 -0.44
CA GLY A 289 8.69 -6.01 -0.65
C GLY A 289 8.41 -7.52 -0.54
N LEU A 290 7.41 -7.91 0.24
CA LEU A 290 6.93 -9.30 0.30
C LEU A 290 6.00 -9.63 -0.86
N TYR A 291 5.00 -8.78 -1.12
CA TYR A 291 3.97 -9.09 -2.12
C TYR A 291 4.48 -9.07 -3.55
N LEU A 292 5.44 -8.21 -3.90
CA LEU A 292 5.94 -8.10 -5.27
C LEU A 292 6.58 -9.44 -5.73
N PRO A 293 7.62 -10.00 -5.07
CA PRO A 293 8.19 -11.28 -5.48
C PRO A 293 7.19 -12.44 -5.36
N LEU A 294 6.36 -12.43 -4.31
CA LEU A 294 5.40 -13.50 -4.06
C LEU A 294 4.31 -13.57 -5.15
N THR A 295 3.79 -12.42 -5.58
CA THR A 295 2.80 -12.32 -6.66
C THR A 295 3.39 -12.82 -7.99
N ILE A 296 4.64 -12.44 -8.28
CA ILE A 296 5.34 -12.91 -9.47
C ILE A 296 5.60 -14.41 -9.36
N PHE A 297 5.95 -14.96 -8.19
CA PHE A 297 6.12 -16.40 -8.00
C PHE A 297 4.83 -17.17 -8.30
N TYR A 298 3.70 -16.76 -7.70
CA TYR A 298 2.42 -17.45 -7.90
C TYR A 298 1.97 -17.45 -9.37
N GLN A 299 2.13 -16.33 -10.07
CA GLN A 299 1.65 -16.22 -11.46
C GLN A 299 2.69 -16.74 -12.45
N SER A 300 3.96 -16.37 -12.28
CA SER A 300 5.02 -16.66 -13.26
C SER A 300 5.68 -18.01 -13.05
N VAL A 301 5.81 -18.50 -11.81
CA VAL A 301 6.41 -19.81 -11.50
C VAL A 301 5.34 -20.89 -11.38
N LEU A 302 4.30 -20.67 -10.57
CA LEU A 302 3.24 -21.67 -10.37
C LEU A 302 2.16 -21.66 -11.45
N GLY A 303 2.19 -20.69 -12.37
CA GLY A 303 1.22 -20.58 -13.46
C GLY A 303 -0.21 -20.32 -12.97
N LEU A 304 -0.40 -19.83 -11.73
CA LEU A 304 -1.72 -19.53 -11.22
C LEU A 304 -2.31 -18.33 -11.94
N SER A 305 -3.63 -18.35 -12.12
CA SER A 305 -4.36 -17.16 -12.53
C SER A 305 -4.17 -16.04 -11.50
N ALA A 306 -4.28 -14.77 -11.93
CA ALA A 306 -4.24 -13.63 -11.01
C ALA A 306 -5.30 -13.75 -9.89
N GLN A 307 -6.46 -14.35 -10.20
CA GLN A 307 -7.52 -14.62 -9.24
C GLN A 307 -7.08 -15.67 -8.20
N ASP A 308 -6.52 -16.80 -8.63
CA ASP A 308 -6.05 -17.85 -7.72
C ASP A 308 -4.90 -17.38 -6.83
N ALA A 309 -3.96 -16.64 -7.41
CA ALA A 309 -2.86 -16.01 -6.67
C ALA A 309 -3.41 -15.04 -5.61
N GLY A 310 -4.34 -14.16 -6.01
CA GLY A 310 -5.01 -13.23 -5.10
C GLY A 310 -5.76 -13.92 -3.97
N LEU A 311 -6.52 -14.98 -4.27
CA LEU A 311 -7.27 -15.76 -3.27
C LEU A 311 -6.35 -16.47 -2.27
N THR A 312 -5.23 -17.02 -2.74
CA THR A 312 -4.26 -17.64 -1.84
C THR A 312 -3.56 -16.61 -0.97
N ILE A 313 -3.16 -15.46 -1.52
CA ILE A 313 -2.57 -14.36 -0.77
C ILE A 313 -3.57 -13.77 0.24
N ALA A 314 -4.87 -13.77 -0.06
CA ALA A 314 -5.93 -13.23 0.79
C ALA A 314 -6.05 -13.91 2.17
N VAL A 315 -5.44 -15.09 2.34
CA VAL A 315 -5.34 -15.77 3.65
C VAL A 315 -4.63 -14.90 4.69
N GLN A 316 -3.62 -14.12 4.31
CA GLN A 316 -2.90 -13.23 5.22
C GLN A 316 -3.81 -12.11 5.78
N PRO A 317 -4.51 -11.31 4.95
CA PRO A 317 -5.49 -10.34 5.43
C PRO A 317 -6.62 -10.95 6.27
N LEU A 318 -7.05 -12.18 5.97
CA LEU A 318 -8.05 -12.90 6.78
C LEU A 318 -7.52 -13.20 8.18
N ALA A 319 -6.30 -13.72 8.30
CA ALA A 319 -5.67 -13.94 9.60
C ALA A 319 -5.47 -12.61 10.36
N MET A 320 -5.06 -11.55 9.65
CA MET A 320 -4.96 -10.19 10.19
C MET A 320 -6.30 -9.68 10.73
N MET A 321 -7.39 -9.87 9.99
CA MET A 321 -8.74 -9.47 10.40
C MET A 321 -9.14 -10.13 11.72
N VAL A 322 -8.96 -11.45 11.83
CA VAL A 322 -9.30 -12.21 13.04
C VAL A 322 -8.50 -11.69 14.24
N VAL A 323 -7.19 -11.52 14.09
CA VAL A 323 -6.33 -11.08 15.20
C VAL A 323 -6.56 -9.63 15.58
N SER A 324 -6.84 -8.75 14.60
CA SER A 324 -7.11 -7.33 14.85
C SER A 324 -8.29 -7.14 15.79
N ALA A 325 -9.33 -7.96 15.67
CA ALA A 325 -10.50 -7.91 16.56
C ALA A 325 -10.14 -8.03 18.05
N PHE A 326 -9.10 -8.81 18.38
CA PHE A 326 -8.64 -9.01 19.76
C PHE A 326 -7.49 -8.07 20.14
N ALA A 327 -6.62 -7.73 19.19
CA ALA A 327 -5.40 -6.96 19.42
C ALA A 327 -5.65 -5.61 20.09
N GLY A 328 -6.74 -4.92 19.74
CA GLY A 328 -7.11 -3.64 20.35
C GLY A 328 -7.36 -3.72 21.86
N GLY A 329 -8.12 -4.73 22.29
CA GLY A 329 -8.42 -4.94 23.72
C GLY A 329 -7.18 -5.34 24.52
N VAL A 330 -6.34 -6.22 23.96
CA VAL A 330 -5.06 -6.63 24.56
C VAL A 330 -4.11 -5.43 24.67
N ALA A 331 -4.05 -4.59 23.64
CA ALA A 331 -3.21 -3.39 23.62
C ALA A 331 -3.66 -2.37 24.68
N ASN A 332 -4.96 -2.22 24.91
CA ASN A 332 -5.47 -1.33 25.97
C ASN A 332 -5.15 -1.88 27.37
N ARG A 333 -5.22 -3.20 27.56
CA ARG A 333 -5.00 -3.83 28.88
C ARG A 333 -3.53 -3.92 29.27
N TYR A 334 -2.67 -4.35 28.35
CA TYR A 334 -1.26 -4.64 28.63
C TYR A 334 -0.32 -3.55 28.14
N GLY A 335 -0.79 -2.64 27.27
CA GLY A 335 -0.01 -1.57 26.65
C GLY A 335 0.39 -1.90 25.21
N GLY A 336 0.17 -0.95 24.30
CA GLY A 336 0.35 -1.15 22.86
C GLY A 336 1.74 -1.66 22.44
N LYS A 337 2.80 -1.27 23.16
CA LYS A 337 4.17 -1.73 22.90
C LYS A 337 4.31 -3.26 22.95
N PHE A 338 3.63 -3.90 23.90
CA PHE A 338 3.71 -5.34 24.11
C PHE A 338 2.87 -6.16 23.12
N VAL A 339 2.01 -5.51 22.34
CA VAL A 339 1.32 -6.13 21.20
C VAL A 339 2.06 -5.84 19.90
N LEU A 340 2.56 -4.62 19.74
CA LEU A 340 3.29 -4.17 18.56
C LEU A 340 4.56 -4.98 18.30
N ILE A 341 5.43 -5.16 19.31
CA ILE A 341 6.72 -5.85 19.13
C ILE A 341 6.51 -7.31 18.71
N PRO A 342 5.70 -8.13 19.42
CA PRO A 342 5.38 -9.48 18.96
C PRO A 342 4.72 -9.48 17.58
N GLY A 343 3.83 -8.53 17.28
CA GLY A 343 3.21 -8.40 15.97
C GLY A 343 4.24 -8.24 14.83
N LEU A 344 5.22 -7.34 15.01
CA LEU A 344 6.32 -7.15 14.04
C LEU A 344 7.20 -8.40 13.94
N VAL A 345 7.52 -9.06 15.05
CA VAL A 345 8.32 -10.30 15.05
C VAL A 345 7.59 -11.43 14.35
N LEU A 346 6.28 -11.60 14.58
CA LEU A 346 5.46 -12.60 13.91
C LEU A 346 5.31 -12.29 12.42
N PHE A 347 5.22 -11.00 12.04
CA PHE A 347 5.23 -10.60 10.65
C PHE A 347 6.55 -10.97 9.95
N ALA A 348 7.69 -10.68 10.59
CA ALA A 348 9.00 -11.08 10.10
C ALA A 348 9.16 -12.61 10.04
N ALA A 349 8.71 -13.34 11.06
CA ALA A 349 8.77 -14.80 11.11
C ALA A 349 7.90 -15.46 10.03
N GLY A 350 6.68 -14.96 9.79
CA GLY A 350 5.83 -15.41 8.70
C GLY A 350 6.44 -15.13 7.34
N SER A 351 7.08 -13.97 7.17
CA SER A 351 7.82 -13.63 5.95
C SER A 351 9.05 -14.52 5.74
N ALA A 352 9.78 -14.85 6.81
CA ALA A 352 10.90 -15.79 6.77
C ALA A 352 10.45 -17.23 6.48
N TYR A 353 9.28 -17.64 6.94
CA TYR A 353 8.68 -18.90 6.55
C TYR A 353 8.34 -18.93 5.06
N ILE A 354 7.76 -17.84 4.54
CA ILE A 354 7.47 -17.71 3.10
C ILE A 354 8.77 -17.86 2.29
N ASP A 355 9.84 -17.20 2.71
CA ASP A 355 11.17 -17.32 2.11
C ASP A 355 11.72 -18.76 2.14
N TRP A 356 11.64 -19.42 3.30
CA TRP A 356 12.04 -20.81 3.45
C TRP A 356 11.21 -21.77 2.58
N ALA A 357 9.92 -21.50 2.42
CA ALA A 357 9.00 -22.28 1.61
C ALA A 357 9.20 -22.07 0.09
N VAL A 358 10.06 -21.14 -0.35
CA VAL A 358 10.41 -20.98 -1.75
C VAL A 358 11.30 -22.15 -2.20
N HIS A 359 10.72 -23.04 -3.00
CA HIS A 359 11.40 -24.12 -3.70
C HIS A 359 10.70 -24.44 -5.03
N VAL A 360 11.36 -25.19 -5.91
CA VAL A 360 10.87 -25.51 -7.26
C VAL A 360 9.57 -26.29 -7.22
N ASP A 361 9.46 -27.26 -6.31
CA ASP A 361 8.25 -28.09 -6.14
C ASP A 361 7.17 -27.45 -5.24
N ALA A 362 7.25 -26.13 -5.00
CA ALA A 362 6.33 -25.46 -4.09
C ALA A 362 4.91 -25.55 -4.65
N SER A 363 3.96 -25.89 -3.78
CA SER A 363 2.55 -25.85 -4.13
C SER A 363 1.97 -24.48 -3.77
N ARG A 364 0.77 -24.18 -4.29
CA ARG A 364 0.05 -22.97 -3.87
C ARG A 364 -0.13 -22.86 -2.35
N TRP A 365 -0.19 -24.01 -1.66
CA TRP A 365 -0.42 -24.13 -0.22
C TRP A 365 0.85 -24.03 0.62
N SER A 366 2.03 -24.17 0.02
CA SER A 366 3.31 -24.16 0.74
C SER A 366 3.54 -22.86 1.51
N PHE A 367 3.03 -21.73 1.03
CA PHE A 367 3.20 -20.43 1.68
C PHE A 367 2.10 -20.09 2.69
N VAL A 368 1.01 -20.84 2.74
CA VAL A 368 -0.16 -20.54 3.58
C VAL A 368 0.17 -20.44 5.07
N PRO A 369 0.97 -21.33 5.69
CA PRO A 369 1.36 -21.19 7.09
C PRO A 369 2.10 -19.86 7.36
N GLY A 370 2.99 -19.45 6.44
CA GLY A 370 3.68 -18.17 6.52
C GLY A 370 2.76 -16.97 6.33
N LEU A 371 1.78 -17.06 5.42
CA LEU A 371 0.73 -16.05 5.22
C LEU A 371 -0.17 -15.91 6.46
N ILE A 372 -0.55 -17.01 7.10
CA ILE A 372 -1.31 -16.98 8.36
C ILE A 372 -0.46 -16.32 9.46
N LEU A 373 0.78 -16.78 9.65
CA LEU A 373 1.66 -16.26 10.69
C LEU A 373 1.96 -14.76 10.52
N SER A 374 2.22 -14.35 9.28
CA SER A 374 2.43 -12.94 8.94
C SER A 374 1.16 -12.10 9.10
N GLY A 375 0.00 -12.66 8.79
CA GLY A 375 -1.31 -12.02 9.00
C GLY A 375 -1.61 -11.82 10.49
N ILE A 376 -1.35 -12.83 11.32
CA ILE A 376 -1.42 -12.72 12.79
C ILE A 376 -0.52 -11.57 13.26
N GLY A 377 0.70 -11.49 12.74
CA GLY A 377 1.64 -10.41 13.03
C GLY A 377 1.06 -9.04 12.70
N LEU A 378 0.61 -8.83 11.46
CA LEU A 378 0.02 -7.57 11.00
C LEU A 378 -1.22 -7.15 11.81
N GLY A 379 -2.04 -8.11 12.27
CA GLY A 379 -3.19 -7.84 13.12
C GLY A 379 -2.82 -7.23 14.48
N GLY A 380 -1.63 -7.57 14.99
CA GLY A 380 -1.06 -6.98 16.21
C GLY A 380 -0.37 -5.63 16.02
N VAL A 381 -0.26 -5.12 14.79
CA VAL A 381 0.54 -3.92 14.49
C VAL A 381 -0.33 -2.68 14.28
N TRP A 382 -1.36 -2.75 13.42
CA TRP A 382 -2.10 -1.57 12.97
C TRP A 382 -2.80 -0.77 14.08
N GLY A 383 -3.45 -1.46 15.02
CA GLY A 383 -4.07 -0.79 16.18
C GLY A 383 -3.03 -0.07 17.05
N PRO A 384 -2.04 -0.80 17.59
CA PRO A 384 -1.01 -0.22 18.45
C PRO A 384 -0.15 0.85 17.81
N VAL A 385 0.26 0.72 16.54
CA VAL A 385 1.17 1.68 15.90
C VAL A 385 0.54 3.09 15.85
N TYR A 386 -0.72 3.19 15.44
CA TYR A 386 -1.43 4.47 15.40
C TYR A 386 -1.78 4.97 16.81
N ALA A 387 -2.14 4.08 17.74
CA ALA A 387 -2.43 4.46 19.11
C ALA A 387 -1.19 5.05 19.82
N ILE A 388 -0.02 4.43 19.65
CA ILE A 388 1.26 4.91 20.20
C ILE A 388 1.68 6.21 19.52
N ALA A 389 1.58 6.29 18.19
CA ALA A 389 1.99 7.47 17.42
C ALA A 389 1.19 8.71 17.84
N THR A 390 -0.12 8.55 18.06
CA THR A 390 -1.04 9.66 18.26
C THR A 390 -1.29 10.02 19.71
N ARG A 391 -0.72 9.27 20.66
CA ARG A 391 -1.04 9.35 22.09
C ARG A 391 -0.91 10.75 22.66
N ASP A 392 0.24 11.37 22.45
CA ASP A 392 0.62 12.66 23.02
C ASP A 392 0.52 13.81 21.99
N ILE A 393 -0.08 13.53 20.82
CA ILE A 393 -0.29 14.54 19.79
C ILE A 393 -1.41 15.48 20.21
N LYS A 394 -1.07 16.76 20.28
CA LYS A 394 -2.05 17.82 20.53
C LYS A 394 -3.08 17.84 19.39
N PRO A 395 -4.39 18.04 19.66
CA PRO A 395 -5.42 18.04 18.62
C PRO A 395 -5.14 18.97 17.43
N GLN A 396 -4.44 20.08 17.64
CA GLN A 396 -4.07 21.03 16.59
C GLN A 396 -3.02 20.51 15.59
N LEU A 397 -2.33 19.41 15.93
CA LEU A 397 -1.32 18.79 15.08
C LEU A 397 -1.84 17.47 14.47
N ALA A 398 -3.11 17.12 14.68
CA ALA A 398 -3.66 15.83 14.27
C ALA A 398 -3.68 15.64 12.74
N GLY A 399 -4.05 16.66 11.96
CA GLY A 399 -4.04 16.56 10.49
C GLY A 399 -2.63 16.50 9.92
N VAL A 400 -1.71 17.35 10.41
CA VAL A 400 -0.27 17.26 10.07
C VAL A 400 0.27 15.86 10.39
N ALA A 401 0.00 15.34 11.58
CA ALA A 401 0.44 14.00 11.98
C ALA A 401 -0.12 12.91 11.05
N SER A 402 -1.40 12.96 10.70
CA SER A 402 -2.01 12.02 9.76
C SER A 402 -1.39 12.09 8.37
N GLY A 403 -1.21 13.30 7.83
CA GLY A 403 -0.56 13.50 6.55
C GLY A 403 0.84 12.89 6.51
N VAL A 404 1.62 13.09 7.57
CA VAL A 404 2.96 12.53 7.72
C VAL A 404 2.94 11.00 7.82
N LEU A 405 2.10 10.42 8.68
CA LEU A 405 2.04 8.97 8.90
C LEU A 405 1.66 8.22 7.61
N ASN A 406 0.66 8.72 6.87
CA ASN A 406 0.24 8.11 5.60
C ASN A 406 1.31 8.29 4.50
N THR A 407 1.89 9.48 4.39
CA THR A 407 2.90 9.76 3.35
C THR A 407 4.17 8.93 3.56
N ILE A 408 4.62 8.77 4.80
CA ILE A 408 5.84 8.01 5.10
C ILE A 408 5.63 6.50 4.91
N GLN A 409 4.45 6.00 5.25
CA GLN A 409 4.05 4.64 4.91
C GLN A 409 4.11 4.41 3.39
N GLU A 410 3.51 5.30 2.60
CA GLU A 410 3.48 5.19 1.15
C GLU A 410 4.88 5.33 0.53
N LEU A 411 5.72 6.23 1.06
CA LEU A 411 7.12 6.32 0.68
C LEU A 411 7.88 5.01 0.93
N GLY A 412 7.63 4.35 2.06
CA GLY A 412 8.18 3.02 2.34
C GLY A 412 7.81 2.00 1.27
N ALA A 413 6.53 1.96 0.88
CA ALA A 413 6.00 1.09 -0.16
C ALA A 413 6.66 1.35 -1.54
N VAL A 414 6.78 2.62 -1.94
CA VAL A 414 7.43 3.00 -3.21
C VAL A 414 8.91 2.64 -3.22
N VAL A 415 9.63 2.91 -2.13
CA VAL A 415 11.06 2.55 -2.00
C VAL A 415 11.25 1.05 -2.05
N ALA A 416 10.35 0.26 -1.45
CA ALA A 416 10.39 -1.19 -1.59
C ALA A 416 10.19 -1.65 -3.02
N SER A 417 9.16 -1.16 -3.72
CA SER A 417 8.87 -1.54 -5.11
C SER A 417 10.12 -1.43 -5.99
N ALA A 418 10.82 -0.29 -5.91
CA ALA A 418 12.02 -0.07 -6.72
C ALA A 418 13.25 -0.86 -6.24
N SER A 419 13.55 -0.86 -4.94
CA SER A 419 14.76 -1.53 -4.43
C SER A 419 14.65 -3.05 -4.49
N VAL A 420 13.51 -3.61 -4.08
CA VAL A 420 13.22 -5.05 -4.13
C VAL A 420 13.07 -5.50 -5.58
N GLY A 421 12.38 -4.72 -6.43
CA GLY A 421 12.26 -5.02 -7.86
C GLY A 421 13.60 -5.04 -8.58
N ALA A 422 14.46 -4.02 -8.37
CA ALA A 422 15.79 -3.96 -8.95
C ALA A 422 16.70 -5.09 -8.43
N LEU A 423 16.64 -5.41 -7.13
CA LEU A 423 17.38 -6.53 -6.55
C LEU A 423 16.93 -7.86 -7.15
N LEU A 424 15.62 -8.09 -7.25
CA LEU A 424 15.05 -9.30 -7.84
C LEU A 424 15.49 -9.47 -9.30
N GLN A 425 15.36 -8.40 -10.10
CA GLN A 425 15.75 -8.41 -11.50
C GLN A 425 17.24 -8.69 -11.68
N ASN A 426 18.11 -8.01 -10.92
CA ASN A 426 19.55 -8.22 -11.00
C ASN A 426 19.92 -9.66 -10.65
N ARG A 427 19.33 -10.20 -9.57
CA ARG A 427 19.56 -11.58 -9.15
C ARG A 427 19.01 -12.58 -10.16
N LEU A 428 17.84 -12.32 -10.72
CA LEU A 428 17.23 -13.15 -11.74
C LEU A 428 18.07 -13.16 -13.01
N ALA A 429 18.59 -12.02 -13.44
CA ALA A 429 19.44 -11.93 -14.63
C ALA A 429 20.69 -12.81 -14.51
N VAL A 430 21.36 -12.76 -13.36
CA VAL A 430 22.52 -13.62 -13.07
C VAL A 430 22.10 -15.10 -13.02
N ALA A 431 21.03 -15.42 -12.29
CA ALA A 431 20.59 -16.79 -12.12
C ALA A 431 20.05 -17.43 -13.42
N LEU A 432 19.39 -16.65 -14.28
CA LEU A 432 18.92 -17.10 -15.60
C LEU A 432 20.11 -17.47 -16.49
N HIS A 433 21.15 -16.65 -16.52
CA HIS A 433 22.36 -16.95 -17.29
C HIS A 433 23.04 -18.22 -16.78
N GLU A 434 23.27 -18.33 -15.47
CA GLU A 434 23.90 -19.51 -14.86
C GLU A 434 23.10 -20.80 -15.11
N GLN A 435 21.78 -20.75 -14.90
CA GLN A 435 20.90 -21.90 -15.15
C GLN A 435 20.83 -22.24 -16.65
N ALA A 436 20.79 -21.25 -17.53
CA ALA A 436 20.79 -21.48 -18.98
C ALA A 436 22.08 -22.17 -19.43
N VAL A 437 23.24 -21.71 -18.96
CA VAL A 437 24.54 -22.34 -19.26
C VAL A 437 24.55 -23.78 -18.77
N GLN A 438 24.16 -24.01 -17.50
CA GLN A 438 24.16 -25.34 -16.89
C GLN A 438 23.25 -26.32 -17.63
N ARG A 439 22.01 -25.91 -17.95
CA ARG A 439 21.00 -26.79 -18.55
C ARG A 439 21.10 -26.90 -20.06
N SER A 440 21.78 -25.95 -20.73
CA SER A 440 22.05 -26.04 -22.18
C SER A 440 22.87 -27.28 -22.55
N ALA A 441 23.63 -27.86 -21.63
CA ALA A 441 24.38 -29.10 -21.87
C ALA A 441 23.46 -30.27 -22.31
N ALA A 442 22.20 -30.27 -21.88
CA ALA A 442 21.20 -31.27 -22.27
C ALA A 442 20.61 -31.03 -23.67
N LEU A 443 20.85 -29.86 -24.28
CA LEU A 443 20.42 -29.52 -25.63
C LEU A 443 21.45 -29.98 -26.68
N PRO A 444 21.02 -30.25 -27.92
CA PRO A 444 21.93 -30.48 -29.04
C PRO A 444 22.85 -29.26 -29.25
N GLU A 445 24.14 -29.50 -29.55
CA GLU A 445 25.16 -28.46 -29.70
C GLU A 445 24.74 -27.22 -30.52
N PRO A 446 24.03 -27.37 -31.68
CA PRO A 446 23.65 -26.21 -32.49
C PRO A 446 22.74 -25.19 -31.79
N PHE A 447 22.03 -25.60 -30.73
CA PHE A 447 21.06 -24.75 -30.03
C PHE A 447 21.58 -24.15 -28.73
N ARG A 448 22.72 -24.63 -28.20
CA ARG A 448 23.21 -24.26 -26.86
C ARG A 448 23.49 -22.76 -26.73
N ASN A 449 24.28 -22.20 -27.65
CA ASN A 449 24.66 -20.79 -27.60
C ASN A 449 23.46 -19.88 -27.79
N SER A 450 22.62 -20.15 -28.81
CA SER A 450 21.39 -19.40 -29.05
C SER A 450 20.41 -19.44 -27.87
N PHE A 451 20.36 -20.56 -27.13
CA PHE A 451 19.55 -20.70 -25.93
C PHE A 451 20.07 -19.83 -24.78
N VAL A 452 21.39 -19.87 -24.51
CA VAL A 452 22.03 -19.03 -23.48
C VAL A 452 21.89 -17.53 -23.82
N ASP A 453 22.08 -17.16 -25.08
CA ASP A 453 21.95 -15.79 -25.55
C ASP A 453 20.50 -15.29 -25.44
N ALA A 454 19.52 -16.15 -25.72
CA ALA A 454 18.10 -15.82 -25.57
C ALA A 454 17.73 -15.48 -24.12
N PHE A 455 18.24 -16.26 -23.15
CA PHE A 455 18.02 -16.00 -21.72
C PHE A 455 18.82 -14.79 -21.21
N SER A 456 20.04 -14.60 -21.70
CA SER A 456 20.89 -13.45 -21.36
C SER A 456 20.32 -12.14 -21.92
N GLY A 457 19.68 -12.20 -23.10
CA GLY A 457 18.94 -11.08 -23.70
C GLY A 457 17.61 -10.81 -22.97
N ALA A 458 16.85 -11.85 -22.64
CA ALA A 458 15.61 -11.71 -21.87
C ALA A 458 15.88 -11.09 -20.49
N ALA A 459 16.97 -11.49 -19.83
CA ALA A 459 17.42 -10.92 -18.57
C ALA A 459 17.73 -9.41 -18.64
N LYS A 460 18.21 -8.91 -19.80
CA LYS A 460 18.52 -7.49 -20.02
C LYS A 460 17.29 -6.64 -20.29
N ASN A 461 16.24 -7.22 -20.89
CA ASN A 461 15.01 -6.51 -21.25
C ASN A 461 13.98 -6.43 -20.11
N GLY A 462 14.32 -6.90 -18.91
CA GLY A 462 13.49 -6.75 -17.72
C GLY A 462 12.53 -7.90 -17.42
N LEU A 463 11.90 -7.79 -16.24
CA LEU A 463 10.89 -8.73 -15.73
C LEU A 463 9.53 -8.45 -16.42
N GLU A 464 9.37 -8.88 -17.67
CA GLU A 464 8.04 -8.93 -18.28
C GLU A 464 7.30 -10.18 -17.80
N ILE A 465 6.18 -9.98 -17.09
CA ILE A 465 5.29 -11.06 -16.64
C ILE A 465 4.81 -11.83 -17.88
N GLY A 466 5.20 -13.10 -17.98
CA GLY A 466 4.85 -13.99 -19.10
C GLY A 466 5.95 -14.20 -20.16
N ALA A 467 6.80 -13.20 -20.44
CA ALA A 467 7.82 -13.32 -21.51
C ALA A 467 8.99 -14.25 -21.15
N GLY A 468 9.37 -14.30 -19.87
CA GLY A 468 10.46 -15.15 -19.37
C GLY A 468 10.11 -16.63 -19.21
N GLN A 469 8.83 -17.01 -19.29
CA GLN A 469 8.36 -18.37 -18.95
C GLN A 469 8.64 -19.44 -20.01
N SER A 470 8.77 -19.03 -21.27
CA SER A 470 8.76 -19.94 -22.42
C SER A 470 10.00 -19.81 -23.30
N GLY A 471 10.99 -18.99 -22.90
CA GLY A 471 12.12 -18.64 -23.75
C GLY A 471 11.65 -18.00 -25.06
N GLY A 472 10.56 -17.22 -25.04
CA GLY A 472 9.86 -16.70 -26.24
C GLY A 472 10.72 -15.84 -27.19
N SER A 473 11.94 -15.48 -26.77
CA SER A 473 12.98 -14.87 -27.62
C SER A 473 13.75 -15.88 -28.49
N LEU A 474 13.62 -17.19 -28.28
CA LEU A 474 14.24 -18.23 -29.12
C LEU A 474 13.55 -18.28 -30.48
N ARG A 475 14.19 -17.67 -31.48
CA ARG A 475 13.87 -17.90 -32.89
C ARG A 475 14.36 -19.29 -33.28
N LEU A 476 13.45 -20.26 -33.33
CA LEU A 476 13.74 -21.61 -33.80
C LEU A 476 13.89 -21.62 -35.33
N PRO A 477 14.94 -22.25 -35.89
CA PRO A 477 15.05 -22.46 -37.34
C PRO A 477 13.83 -23.21 -37.91
N PRO A 478 13.43 -22.96 -39.17
CA PRO A 478 12.39 -23.76 -39.82
C PRO A 478 12.79 -25.24 -39.89
N GLY A 479 11.90 -26.16 -39.48
CA GLY A 479 12.13 -27.61 -39.59
C GLY A 479 12.66 -28.32 -38.34
N VAL A 480 12.65 -27.67 -37.17
CA VAL A 480 13.02 -28.32 -35.89
C VAL A 480 11.97 -29.41 -35.53
N PRO A 481 12.39 -30.65 -35.20
CA PRO A 481 11.47 -31.71 -34.80
C PRO A 481 10.63 -31.31 -33.57
N PRO A 482 9.33 -31.65 -33.50
CA PRO A 482 8.45 -31.28 -32.37
C PRO A 482 8.98 -31.72 -31.00
N GLN A 483 9.72 -32.83 -30.95
CA GLN A 483 10.37 -33.34 -29.74
C GLN A 483 11.44 -32.38 -29.20
N VAL A 484 12.23 -31.77 -30.08
CA VAL A 484 13.28 -30.80 -29.71
C VAL A 484 12.64 -29.50 -29.24
N VAL A 485 11.50 -29.09 -29.82
CA VAL A 485 10.72 -27.93 -29.37
C VAL A 485 10.18 -28.16 -27.96
N ALA A 486 9.56 -29.31 -27.69
CA ALA A 486 9.06 -29.65 -26.37
C ALA A 486 10.20 -29.71 -25.32
N GLN A 487 11.35 -30.30 -25.69
CA GLN A 487 12.52 -30.35 -24.82
C GLN A 487 13.08 -28.95 -24.54
N LEU A 488 13.16 -28.07 -25.53
CA LEU A 488 13.58 -26.68 -25.38
C LEU A 488 12.63 -25.90 -24.45
N GLN A 489 11.31 -26.07 -24.62
CA GLN A 489 10.32 -25.41 -23.76
C GLN A 489 10.39 -25.91 -22.31
N GLN A 490 10.56 -27.22 -22.10
CA GLN A 490 10.70 -27.80 -20.77
C GLN A 490 11.97 -27.30 -20.08
N ILE A 491 13.11 -27.31 -20.77
CA ILE A 491 14.38 -26.82 -20.23
C ILE A 491 14.29 -25.30 -19.98
N ALA A 492 13.64 -24.54 -20.87
CA ALA A 492 13.41 -23.11 -20.68
C ALA A 492 12.57 -22.82 -19.42
N HIS A 493 11.48 -23.56 -19.22
CA HIS A 493 10.65 -23.46 -18.03
C HIS A 493 11.46 -23.77 -16.77
N ASP A 494 12.23 -24.87 -16.77
CA ASP A 494 13.08 -25.26 -15.66
C ASP A 494 14.14 -24.19 -15.33
N VAL A 495 14.80 -23.62 -16.35
CA VAL A 495 15.77 -22.53 -16.18
C VAL A 495 15.11 -21.34 -15.49
N PHE A 496 13.93 -20.92 -15.96
CA PHE A 496 13.20 -19.80 -15.38
C PHE A 496 12.80 -20.07 -13.93
N VAL A 497 12.17 -21.21 -13.65
CA VAL A 497 11.69 -21.55 -12.30
C VAL A 497 12.85 -21.61 -11.31
N ASN A 498 13.95 -22.28 -11.66
CA ASN A 498 15.11 -22.39 -10.78
C ASN A 498 15.80 -21.04 -10.57
N ALA A 499 15.97 -20.27 -11.64
CA ALA A 499 16.56 -18.94 -11.56
C ALA A 499 15.72 -18.00 -10.68
N PHE A 500 14.39 -18.07 -10.80
CA PHE A 500 13.48 -17.27 -10.00
C PHE A 500 13.52 -17.64 -8.52
N VAL A 501 13.52 -18.95 -8.19
CA VAL A 501 13.70 -19.43 -6.82
C VAL A 501 15.01 -18.92 -6.21
N ILE A 502 16.11 -18.99 -6.96
CA ILE A 502 17.44 -18.50 -6.54
C ILE A 502 17.41 -16.98 -6.30
N ALA A 503 16.74 -16.23 -7.17
CA ALA A 503 16.67 -14.78 -7.09
C ALA A 503 15.74 -14.27 -5.97
N MET A 504 14.64 -14.99 -5.72
CA MET A 504 13.61 -14.60 -4.75
C MET A 504 14.12 -14.65 -3.31
N ARG A 505 14.94 -15.65 -2.96
CA ARG A 505 15.43 -15.81 -1.57
C ARG A 505 16.18 -14.60 -1.01
N PRO A 506 17.29 -14.14 -1.61
CA PRO A 506 18.00 -12.96 -1.10
C PRO A 506 17.15 -11.68 -1.18
N THR A 507 16.16 -11.65 -2.07
CA THR A 507 15.24 -10.53 -2.23
C THR A 507 14.29 -10.42 -1.03
N LEU A 508 13.78 -11.54 -0.50
CA LEU A 508 12.88 -11.54 0.66
C LEU A 508 13.57 -11.27 2.00
N ILE A 509 14.89 -11.49 2.09
CA ILE A 509 15.67 -11.14 3.30
C ILE A 509 15.59 -9.64 3.60
N LEU A 510 15.55 -8.80 2.57
CA LEU A 510 15.53 -7.34 2.72
C LEU A 510 14.29 -6.82 3.49
N PRO A 511 13.04 -7.12 3.08
CA PRO A 511 11.86 -6.71 3.86
C PRO A 511 11.82 -7.36 5.24
N ILE A 512 12.28 -8.61 5.42
CA ILE A 512 12.37 -9.26 6.74
C ILE A 512 13.29 -8.47 7.68
N ALA A 513 14.49 -8.11 7.21
CA ALA A 513 15.45 -7.34 7.99
C ALA A 513 14.90 -5.96 8.37
N VAL A 514 14.20 -5.29 7.45
CA VAL A 514 13.56 -3.99 7.71
C VAL A 514 12.49 -4.09 8.82
N VAL A 515 11.66 -5.14 8.82
CA VAL A 515 10.67 -5.36 9.89
C VAL A 515 11.35 -5.67 11.23
N LEU A 516 12.41 -6.47 11.24
CA LEU A 516 13.15 -6.78 12.47
C LEU A 516 13.82 -5.52 13.05
N LEU A 517 14.40 -4.68 12.21
CA LEU A 517 14.93 -3.38 12.64
C LEU A 517 13.83 -2.47 13.19
N ALA A 518 12.64 -2.47 12.59
CA ALA A 518 11.49 -1.76 13.12
C ALA A 518 11.04 -2.32 14.49
N ALA A 519 11.05 -3.64 14.68
CA ALA A 519 10.75 -4.29 15.95
C ALA A 519 11.79 -3.91 17.03
N ILE A 520 13.07 -3.90 16.68
CA ILE A 520 14.16 -3.46 17.56
C ILE A 520 13.98 -1.98 17.91
N SER A 521 13.62 -1.12 16.94
CA SER A 521 13.34 0.29 17.17
C SER A 521 12.24 0.51 18.23
N CYS A 522 11.28 -0.41 18.29
CA CYS A 522 10.19 -0.36 19.26
C CYS A 522 10.65 -0.60 20.71
N LEU A 523 11.83 -1.17 20.95
CA LEU A 523 12.39 -1.33 22.30
C LEU A 523 12.59 0.02 23.00
N TRP A 524 12.84 1.07 22.22
CA TRP A 524 13.00 2.44 22.70
C TRP A 524 11.70 3.23 22.88
N VAL A 525 10.55 2.63 22.55
CA VAL A 525 9.24 3.24 22.82
C VAL A 525 9.06 3.38 24.33
N ARG A 526 8.70 4.60 24.76
CA ARG A 526 8.45 4.89 26.17
C ARG A 526 7.11 4.31 26.56
N ASN A 527 7.15 3.28 27.39
CA ASN A 527 5.98 2.72 28.03
C ASN A 527 5.62 3.60 29.22
N ARG A 528 4.78 4.59 29.01
CA ARG A 528 4.06 5.20 30.11
C ARG A 528 2.82 4.34 30.30
N GLY A 529 2.85 3.44 31.28
CA GLY A 529 1.65 2.73 31.70
C GLY A 529 0.51 3.74 31.88
N MET A 530 -0.71 3.35 31.53
CA MET A 530 -1.89 4.11 31.91
C MET A 530 -1.83 4.27 33.42
N GLN A 531 -1.47 5.46 33.91
CA GLN A 531 -1.85 5.81 35.26
C GLN A 531 -3.37 5.71 35.25
N ALA A 532 -3.89 4.72 35.97
CA ALA A 532 -5.27 4.70 36.37
C ALA A 532 -5.62 6.12 36.81
N GLY A 533 -6.69 6.65 36.22
CA GLY A 533 -7.07 8.04 36.43
C GLY A 533 -6.95 8.43 37.89
N VAL A 534 -6.41 9.61 38.12
CA VAL A 534 -6.70 10.39 39.31
C VAL A 534 -8.19 10.19 39.60
N GLU A 535 -8.51 9.62 40.77
CA GLU A 535 -9.89 9.50 41.24
C GLU A 535 -10.58 10.84 41.00
N PRO A 536 -11.81 10.87 40.45
CA PRO A 536 -12.58 12.08 40.46
C PRO A 536 -12.90 12.40 41.92
N ALA A 537 -12.08 13.24 42.54
CA ALA A 537 -12.45 13.90 43.78
C ALA A 537 -13.74 14.68 43.50
N GLY A 538 -14.86 14.16 44.03
CA GLY A 538 -16.15 14.85 44.07
C GLY A 538 -17.19 14.38 43.05
N VAL A 539 -17.69 13.15 43.19
CA VAL A 539 -19.03 12.75 42.71
C VAL A 539 -19.88 12.25 43.89
N GLU A 540 -19.76 12.88 45.05
CA GLU A 540 -20.50 12.49 46.26
C GLU A 540 -21.50 13.56 46.74
N ALA A 541 -21.96 14.46 45.87
CA ALA A 541 -22.91 15.51 46.29
C ALA A 541 -23.95 15.92 45.23
N ALA A 542 -24.42 15.00 44.39
CA ALA A 542 -25.51 15.30 43.43
C ALA A 542 -26.67 14.29 43.41
N GLU A 543 -26.62 13.18 44.15
CA GLU A 543 -27.71 12.20 44.19
C GLU A 543 -28.65 12.33 45.41
N ALA A 544 -28.47 13.36 46.25
CA ALA A 544 -29.32 13.59 47.43
C ALA A 544 -30.18 14.87 47.31
N THR A 545 -30.78 15.16 46.15
CA THR A 545 -31.80 16.24 46.07
C THR A 545 -32.85 16.04 44.97
N VAL A 546 -33.34 14.83 44.74
CA VAL A 546 -34.65 14.62 44.08
C VAL A 546 -35.38 13.46 44.76
N ALA A 547 -35.73 13.69 46.02
CA ALA A 547 -36.83 13.01 46.69
C ALA A 547 -37.62 14.12 47.39
N TYR A 548 -38.70 14.58 46.73
CA TYR A 548 -39.98 15.03 47.26
C TYR A 548 -40.81 15.71 46.15
#